data_AF-A0A8C7NY75-F1
#
_entry.id   AF-A0A8C7NY75-F1
#
_cell.length_a   1.000
_cell.length_b   1.000
_cell.length_c   1.000
_cell.angle_alpha   90.00
_cell.angle_beta   90.00
_cell.angle_gamma   90.00
#
_symmetry.space_group_name_H-M   'P 1'
#
loop_
_entity.id
_entity.type
_entity.pdbx_description
1 polymer ?
#
loop_
_entity_poly.entity_id
_entity_poly.type
_entity_poly.pdbx_seq_one_letter_code
_entity_poly.pdbx_strand_id
1 'polypeptide(L)'
;MERQNSHQATYSSQHPFVHTLKLTRAQLIRGMVLGSILVPIRVFLAVLCFLIMWPIARLRLAGLSEVERSRPVTTGWRRWLLHPIIWFLSRAVFFFLGFFWFRVKGCRAGHKEAPVLAVAPHSSFLDMLVLTETQLPTVVSRSENQSIPVIGALLEFNQSVLVNRKNPESRKRAVVQIKERLTSNGYWPQMLMFPEGTTTNGTTLIKFKPGAFLAGVPVQPVLLHYPNKLDTVRWTHRGTTWVEALWHTCSQLYTNVTVEYLPVYTPSQEEKDDPNLYADNVQKLMAKTLGIPATDHVMEGRVPTRKLGGLSLPLEPPARETLSLLHKDGLREFEVEAALSKIIDRCQSEQGWRAGVDELAPLLGLTDRQTAAKICGLYSKDDKVDLRQIYLSVTSVSGLLGFKSLLHTAFTVSSAPSVCRVDLEPQCLCRVDLEPRCLCLVDLEPRCLCLVDLEPWCLCLVDLEPWCLCLVDLEPWCLCLVDLEPWCLWRVDLEPWCLWRVDLEPWCLCLVDLEPWCLCLVDLEPWCLCLVDLEPWCLCLVDLEPWCLCLVDLEPSVCV
;
A
#
# COMPACT_ATOMS: atom_id res chain seq x y z
N MET A 1 -0.92 32.50 22.62
CA MET A 1 -0.87 31.02 22.70
C MET A 1 -2.03 30.43 21.88
N GLU A 2 -2.22 30.92 20.65
CA GLU A 2 -3.45 30.69 19.84
C GLU A 2 -3.17 30.76 18.32
N ARG A 3 -1.98 30.34 17.87
CA ARG A 3 -1.54 30.50 16.46
C ARG A 3 -0.95 29.23 15.81
N GLN A 4 -1.30 28.03 16.31
CA GLN A 4 -0.80 26.76 15.77
C GLN A 4 -1.86 25.86 15.09
N ASN A 5 -3.13 26.27 15.04
CA ASN A 5 -4.22 25.38 14.57
C ASN A 5 -4.79 25.69 13.18
N SER A 6 -4.22 26.64 12.41
CA SER A 6 -4.79 27.05 11.10
C SER A 6 -4.02 26.54 9.87
N HIS A 7 -2.86 25.90 10.02
CA HIS A 7 -2.07 25.42 8.88
C HIS A 7 -2.17 23.91 8.60
N GLN A 8 -3.10 23.20 9.24
CA GLN A 8 -3.24 21.75 9.11
C GLN A 8 -4.32 21.30 8.10
N ALA A 9 -4.87 22.22 7.31
CA ALA A 9 -6.10 21.99 6.53
C ALA A 9 -5.94 21.98 4.99
N THR A 10 -4.72 22.01 4.45
CA THR A 10 -4.54 22.02 2.99
C THR A 10 -3.50 20.98 2.57
N TYR A 11 -4.00 19.92 1.93
CA TYR A 11 -3.29 18.93 1.10
C TYR A 11 -2.24 18.03 1.78
N SER A 12 -2.71 17.11 2.62
CA SER A 12 -2.05 15.80 2.75
C SER A 12 -2.36 15.00 1.47
N SER A 13 -1.34 14.53 0.76
CA SER A 13 -1.45 13.36 -0.11
C SER A 13 -1.90 12.18 0.76
N GLN A 14 -3.21 11.99 0.91
CA GLN A 14 -3.76 11.14 1.97
C GLN A 14 -3.47 9.68 1.68
N HIS A 15 -2.52 9.11 2.43
CA HIS A 15 -2.18 7.70 2.42
C HIS A 15 -3.44 6.84 2.68
N PRO A 16 -4.01 6.14 1.68
CA PRO A 16 -5.36 5.57 1.77
C PRO A 16 -5.44 4.34 2.69
N PHE A 17 -4.29 3.81 3.12
CA PHE A 17 -4.20 2.62 3.96
C PHE A 17 -3.90 2.93 5.44
N VAL A 18 -3.98 4.21 5.84
CA VAL A 18 -3.78 4.64 7.24
C VAL A 18 -5.03 5.33 7.76
N HIS A 19 -5.52 4.87 8.91
CA HIS A 19 -6.60 5.50 9.66
C HIS A 19 -6.31 5.45 11.15
N THR A 20 -6.28 6.61 11.80
CA THR A 20 -6.15 6.70 13.26
C THR A 20 -7.31 7.50 13.81
N LEU A 21 -8.09 6.86 14.67
CA LEU A 21 -9.21 7.52 15.34
C LEU A 21 -8.70 8.50 16.39
N LYS A 22 -8.77 9.80 16.09
CA LYS A 22 -8.44 10.87 17.05
C LYS A 22 -9.67 11.21 17.90
N LEU A 23 -9.63 10.85 19.18
CA LEU A 23 -10.68 11.16 20.15
C LEU A 23 -10.24 12.26 21.10
N THR A 24 -11.14 13.19 21.41
CA THR A 24 -10.96 14.12 22.53
C THR A 24 -11.00 13.36 23.85
N ARG A 25 -10.41 13.91 24.92
CA ARG A 25 -10.44 13.30 26.27
C ARG A 25 -11.88 13.01 26.74
N ALA A 26 -12.82 13.92 26.46
CA ALA A 26 -14.22 13.74 26.80
C ALA A 26 -14.87 12.58 26.02
N GLN A 27 -14.57 12.44 24.73
CA GLN A 27 -15.06 11.31 23.91
C GLN A 27 -14.45 9.99 24.35
N LEU A 28 -13.17 9.98 24.74
CA LEU A 28 -12.49 8.80 25.27
C LEU A 28 -13.14 8.35 26.58
N ILE A 29 -13.34 9.26 27.55
CA ILE A 29 -14.00 8.96 28.82
C ILE A 29 -15.42 8.45 28.58
N ARG A 30 -16.20 9.14 27.73
CA ARG A 30 -17.55 8.69 27.37
C ARG A 30 -17.53 7.31 26.72
N GLY A 31 -16.58 7.06 25.82
CA GLY A 31 -16.41 5.78 25.15
C GLY A 31 -16.04 4.67 26.12
N MET A 32 -15.21 4.93 27.14
CA MET A 32 -14.89 3.95 28.17
C MET A 32 -16.09 3.63 29.08
N VAL A 33 -16.83 4.65 29.51
CA VAL A 33 -18.01 4.48 30.39
C VAL A 33 -19.14 3.74 29.65
N LEU A 34 -19.45 4.14 28.42
CA LEU A 34 -20.47 3.45 27.63
C LEU A 34 -19.96 2.09 27.15
N GLY A 35 -18.69 2.00 26.76
CA GLY A 35 -18.08 0.79 26.23
C GLY A 35 -18.03 -0.36 27.23
N SER A 36 -17.73 -0.07 28.50
CA SER A 36 -17.70 -1.09 29.56
C SER A 36 -19.06 -1.77 29.80
N ILE A 37 -20.17 -1.10 29.45
CA ILE A 37 -21.53 -1.64 29.57
C ILE A 37 -22.00 -2.21 28.23
N LEU A 38 -21.90 -1.43 27.15
CA LEU A 38 -22.47 -1.78 25.85
C LEU A 38 -21.68 -2.88 25.15
N VAL A 39 -20.34 -2.82 25.15
CA VAL A 39 -19.52 -3.75 24.36
C VAL A 39 -19.74 -5.20 24.81
N PRO A 40 -19.66 -5.56 26.11
CA PRO A 40 -19.88 -6.93 26.55
C PRO A 40 -21.27 -7.46 26.17
N ILE A 41 -22.32 -6.65 26.36
CA ILE A 41 -23.71 -7.03 26.05
C ILE A 41 -23.87 -7.25 24.54
N ARG A 42 -23.40 -6.30 23.72
CA ARG A 42 -23.54 -6.35 22.26
C ARG A 42 -22.77 -7.50 21.65
N VAL A 43 -21.52 -7.69 22.07
CA VAL A 43 -20.67 -8.80 21.61
C VAL A 43 -21.27 -10.13 22.03
N PHE A 44 -21.76 -10.26 23.27
CA PHE A 44 -22.44 -11.48 23.73
C PHE A 44 -23.66 -11.82 22.87
N LEU A 45 -24.54 -10.85 22.60
CA LEU A 45 -25.72 -11.07 21.76
C LEU A 45 -25.36 -11.41 20.31
N ALA A 46 -24.33 -10.77 19.75
CA ALA A 46 -23.81 -11.10 18.42
C ALA A 46 -23.23 -12.52 18.38
N VAL A 47 -22.44 -12.92 19.37
CA VAL A 47 -21.87 -14.27 19.50
C VAL A 47 -22.98 -15.31 19.62
N LEU A 48 -24.02 -15.05 20.43
CA LEU A 48 -25.17 -15.94 20.53
C LEU A 48 -25.85 -16.16 19.17
N CYS A 49 -26.03 -15.09 18.39
CA CYS A 49 -26.56 -15.21 17.02
C CYS A 49 -25.64 -16.05 16.13
N PHE A 50 -24.32 -15.86 16.20
CA PHE A 50 -23.35 -16.68 15.45
C PHE A 50 -23.40 -18.16 15.84
N LEU A 51 -23.55 -18.47 17.13
CA LEU A 51 -23.69 -19.84 17.61
C LEU A 51 -24.97 -20.51 17.11
N ILE A 52 -26.07 -19.76 17.01
CA ILE A 52 -27.34 -20.26 16.43
C ILE A 52 -27.21 -20.44 14.91
N MET A 53 -26.56 -19.49 14.23
CA MET A 53 -26.35 -19.56 12.78
C MET A 53 -25.49 -20.77 12.37
N TRP A 54 -24.53 -21.17 13.20
CA TRP A 54 -23.57 -22.23 12.88
C TRP A 54 -24.19 -23.58 12.47
N PRO A 55 -25.05 -24.24 13.28
CA PRO A 55 -25.69 -25.49 12.88
C PRO A 55 -26.65 -25.32 11.70
N ILE A 56 -27.34 -24.19 11.61
CA ILE A 56 -28.27 -23.88 10.50
C ILE A 56 -27.51 -23.75 9.18
N ALA A 57 -26.36 -23.09 9.22
CA ALA A 57 -25.47 -22.92 8.07
C ALA A 57 -24.93 -24.27 7.59
N ARG A 58 -24.51 -25.15 8.51
CA ARG A 58 -24.08 -26.53 8.18
C ARG A 58 -25.20 -27.37 7.58
N LEU A 59 -26.42 -27.25 8.10
CA LEU A 59 -27.58 -28.00 7.61
C LEU A 59 -27.89 -27.71 6.14
N ARG A 60 -27.54 -26.51 5.65
CA ARG A 60 -27.75 -26.10 4.25
C ARG A 60 -27.13 -27.04 3.23
N LEU A 61 -25.92 -27.55 3.48
CA LEU A 61 -25.23 -28.47 2.57
C LEU A 61 -25.14 -29.91 3.10
N ALA A 62 -25.61 -30.17 4.32
CA ALA A 62 -25.58 -31.49 4.94
C ALA A 62 -26.32 -32.53 4.08
N GLY A 63 -25.67 -33.66 3.78
CA GLY A 63 -26.26 -34.75 2.99
C GLY A 63 -26.29 -34.54 1.47
N LEU A 64 -25.77 -33.41 0.94
CA LEU A 64 -25.61 -33.22 -0.50
C LEU A 64 -24.30 -33.86 -0.99
N SER A 65 -24.36 -34.54 -2.13
CA SER A 65 -23.21 -35.03 -2.89
C SER A 65 -22.36 -33.87 -3.43
N GLU A 66 -21.13 -34.16 -3.85
CA GLU A 66 -20.22 -33.14 -4.41
C GLU A 66 -20.80 -32.48 -5.68
N VAL A 67 -21.50 -33.25 -6.52
CA VAL A 67 -22.17 -32.77 -7.74
C VAL A 67 -23.36 -31.86 -7.41
N GLU A 68 -24.08 -32.12 -6.34
CA GLU A 68 -25.17 -31.23 -5.91
C GLU A 68 -24.63 -29.93 -5.29
N ARG A 69 -23.51 -30.01 -4.57
CA ARG A 69 -22.84 -28.83 -3.99
C ARG A 69 -22.24 -27.91 -5.05
N SER A 70 -21.87 -28.44 -6.22
CA SER A 70 -21.38 -27.65 -7.34
C SER A 70 -22.48 -26.89 -8.08
N ARG A 71 -23.76 -27.09 -7.71
CA ARG A 71 -24.92 -26.36 -8.26
C ARG A 71 -25.48 -25.38 -7.23
N PRO A 72 -26.12 -24.27 -7.65
CA PRO A 72 -26.75 -23.33 -6.74
C PRO A 72 -27.91 -23.99 -5.99
N VAL A 73 -27.89 -23.94 -4.66
CA VAL A 73 -28.96 -24.47 -3.80
C VAL A 73 -30.09 -23.42 -3.69
N THR A 74 -30.65 -23.01 -4.82
CA THR A 74 -31.62 -21.90 -4.88
C THR A 74 -33.07 -22.32 -4.70
N THR A 75 -33.35 -23.62 -4.65
CA THR A 75 -34.72 -24.18 -4.58
C THR A 75 -34.91 -25.11 -3.36
N GLY A 76 -36.17 -25.44 -3.08
CA GLY A 76 -36.57 -26.40 -2.04
C GLY A 76 -36.53 -25.88 -0.61
N TRP A 77 -36.76 -26.78 0.35
CA TRP A 77 -36.87 -26.46 1.79
C TRP A 77 -35.59 -25.83 2.34
N ARG A 78 -34.42 -26.25 1.84
CA ARG A 78 -33.12 -25.69 2.24
C ARG A 78 -33.06 -24.20 2.00
N ARG A 79 -33.69 -23.69 0.93
CA ARG A 79 -33.71 -22.25 0.61
C ARG A 79 -34.82 -21.56 1.37
N TRP A 80 -36.06 -22.04 1.21
CA TRP A 80 -37.23 -21.36 1.76
C TRP A 80 -37.23 -21.30 3.30
N LEU A 81 -36.68 -22.32 3.99
CA LEU A 81 -36.61 -22.34 5.45
C LEU A 81 -35.32 -21.70 5.99
N LEU A 82 -34.15 -22.16 5.54
CA LEU A 82 -32.88 -21.78 6.18
C LEU A 82 -32.43 -20.36 5.80
N HIS A 83 -32.75 -19.90 4.58
CA HIS A 83 -32.29 -18.59 4.11
C HIS A 83 -32.91 -17.41 4.85
N PRO A 84 -34.23 -17.33 5.08
CA PRO A 84 -34.81 -16.27 5.89
C PRO A 84 -34.25 -16.25 7.32
N ILE A 85 -33.98 -17.43 7.91
CA ILE A 85 -33.42 -17.53 9.27
C ILE A 85 -32.01 -16.95 9.33
N ILE A 86 -31.11 -17.36 8.43
CA ILE A 86 -29.75 -16.81 8.37
C ILE A 86 -29.77 -15.32 8.06
N TRP A 87 -30.63 -14.87 7.15
CA TRP A 87 -30.79 -13.45 6.83
C TRP A 87 -31.23 -12.64 8.05
N PHE A 88 -32.25 -13.10 8.78
CA PHE A 88 -32.75 -12.45 9.99
C PHE A 88 -31.69 -12.42 11.09
N LEU A 89 -31.01 -13.54 11.36
CA LEU A 89 -29.93 -13.61 12.35
C LEU A 89 -28.75 -12.72 11.97
N SER A 90 -28.41 -12.64 10.67
CA SER A 90 -27.37 -11.72 10.19
C SER A 90 -27.77 -10.27 10.43
N ARG A 91 -29.03 -9.89 10.17
CA ARG A 91 -29.53 -8.55 10.48
C ARG A 91 -29.54 -8.28 11.98
N ALA A 92 -29.86 -9.28 12.80
CA ALA A 92 -29.83 -9.20 14.26
C ALA A 92 -28.41 -9.00 14.80
N VAL A 93 -27.39 -9.67 14.25
CA VAL A 93 -25.98 -9.42 14.60
C VAL A 93 -25.64 -7.93 14.43
N PHE A 94 -25.88 -7.35 13.26
CA PHE A 94 -25.56 -5.94 13.02
C PHE A 94 -26.44 -4.99 13.83
N PHE A 95 -27.70 -5.35 14.08
CA PHE A 95 -28.56 -4.63 15.02
C PHE A 95 -27.92 -4.58 16.41
N PHE A 96 -27.48 -5.71 16.97
CA PHE A 96 -26.82 -5.75 18.28
C PHE A 96 -25.49 -5.01 18.29
N LEU A 97 -24.74 -4.98 17.18
CA LEU A 97 -23.51 -4.19 17.09
C LEU A 97 -23.76 -2.67 17.01
N GLY A 98 -25.01 -2.22 16.91
CA GLY A 98 -25.42 -0.81 16.93
C GLY A 98 -25.87 -0.24 15.59
N PHE A 99 -25.92 -1.06 14.52
CA PHE A 99 -26.42 -0.67 13.21
C PHE A 99 -27.95 -0.84 13.13
N PHE A 100 -28.67 0.03 13.85
CA PHE A 100 -30.13 -0.04 13.92
C PHE A 100 -30.78 0.35 12.59
N TRP A 101 -30.27 1.42 11.95
CA TRP A 101 -30.87 2.00 10.75
C TRP A 101 -29.98 1.82 9.53
N PHE A 102 -30.59 1.31 8.45
CA PHE A 102 -29.99 1.21 7.13
C PHE A 102 -30.74 2.19 6.25
N ARG A 103 -30.04 3.22 5.77
CA ARG A 103 -30.61 4.10 4.76
C ARG A 103 -30.29 3.51 3.40
N VAL A 104 -31.31 3.30 2.59
CA VAL A 104 -31.14 2.79 1.23
C VAL A 104 -31.46 3.91 0.26
N LYS A 105 -30.54 4.17 -0.67
CA LYS A 105 -30.75 5.08 -1.79
C LYS A 105 -30.67 4.30 -3.09
N GLY A 106 -31.51 4.66 -4.06
CA GLY A 106 -31.59 3.96 -5.34
C GLY A 106 -32.28 2.58 -5.22
N CYS A 107 -32.24 1.82 -6.30
CA CYS A 107 -32.90 0.51 -6.40
C CYS A 107 -31.89 -0.57 -6.75
N ARG A 108 -31.94 -1.69 -6.03
CA ARG A 108 -31.12 -2.87 -6.35
C ARG A 108 -31.62 -3.51 -7.65
N ALA A 109 -30.71 -3.69 -8.60
CA ALA A 109 -30.98 -4.39 -9.85
C ALA A 109 -31.20 -5.89 -9.62
N GLY A 110 -31.96 -6.51 -10.51
CA GLY A 110 -32.13 -7.97 -10.50
C GLY A 110 -30.83 -8.69 -10.87
N HIS A 111 -30.63 -9.91 -10.37
CA HIS A 111 -29.40 -10.69 -10.66
C HIS A 111 -29.22 -11.05 -12.15
N LYS A 112 -30.27 -10.98 -12.97
CA LYS A 112 -30.19 -11.12 -14.44
C LYS A 112 -29.73 -9.83 -15.13
N GLU A 113 -30.10 -8.68 -14.57
CA GLU A 113 -29.78 -7.36 -15.10
C GLU A 113 -28.33 -6.99 -14.75
N ALA A 114 -27.93 -7.23 -13.50
CA ALA A 114 -26.56 -7.06 -13.03
C ALA A 114 -26.14 -8.27 -12.20
N PRO A 115 -25.41 -9.25 -12.76
CA PRO A 115 -24.95 -10.42 -12.01
C PRO A 115 -23.96 -10.09 -10.88
N VAL A 116 -23.34 -8.90 -10.90
CA VAL A 116 -22.35 -8.45 -9.92
C VAL A 116 -22.81 -7.19 -9.20
N LEU A 117 -22.66 -7.17 -7.87
CA LEU A 117 -22.66 -5.96 -7.05
C LEU A 117 -21.20 -5.58 -6.72
N ALA A 118 -20.74 -4.46 -7.27
CA ALA A 118 -19.41 -3.92 -6.99
C ALA A 118 -19.51 -2.88 -5.87
N VAL A 119 -19.02 -3.21 -4.68
CA VAL A 119 -19.22 -2.40 -3.47
C VAL A 119 -17.95 -1.61 -3.12
N ALA A 120 -18.07 -0.30 -2.90
CA ALA A 120 -16.98 0.56 -2.43
C ALA A 120 -17.52 1.79 -1.66
N PRO A 121 -16.71 2.48 -0.84
CA PRO A 121 -15.39 2.07 -0.38
C PRO A 121 -15.48 0.82 0.52
N HIS A 122 -14.49 -0.07 0.41
CA HIS A 122 -14.26 -1.15 1.37
C HIS A 122 -13.50 -0.55 2.56
N SER A 123 -14.22 -0.17 3.59
CA SER A 123 -13.71 0.54 4.76
C SER A 123 -13.40 -0.38 5.94
N SER A 124 -14.06 -1.53 6.04
CA SER A 124 -14.01 -2.35 7.26
C SER A 124 -14.46 -3.80 7.04
N PHE A 125 -14.14 -4.67 7.99
CA PHE A 125 -14.77 -5.99 8.08
C PHE A 125 -16.28 -5.90 8.33
N LEU A 126 -16.76 -4.78 8.92
CA LEU A 126 -18.17 -4.52 9.16
C LEU A 126 -18.96 -4.24 7.88
N ASP A 127 -18.30 -3.93 6.75
CA ASP A 127 -18.97 -3.68 5.47
C ASP A 127 -19.79 -4.87 4.99
N MET A 128 -19.50 -6.08 5.48
CA MET A 128 -20.31 -7.28 5.24
C MET A 128 -21.76 -7.14 5.71
N LEU A 129 -22.10 -6.09 6.48
CA LEU A 129 -23.47 -5.67 6.75
C LEU A 129 -24.30 -5.51 5.47
N VAL A 130 -23.66 -5.14 4.35
CA VAL A 130 -24.32 -4.96 3.05
C VAL A 130 -24.96 -6.25 2.56
N LEU A 131 -24.49 -7.43 3.01
CA LEU A 131 -25.09 -8.72 2.71
C LEU A 131 -26.53 -8.82 3.24
N THR A 132 -26.83 -8.15 4.35
CA THR A 132 -28.18 -8.14 4.91
C THR A 132 -29.13 -7.32 4.03
N GLU A 133 -28.68 -6.21 3.45
CA GLU A 133 -29.50 -5.42 2.52
C GLU A 133 -29.64 -6.10 1.15
N THR A 134 -28.58 -6.80 0.72
CA THR A 134 -28.52 -7.45 -0.61
C THR A 134 -29.09 -8.87 -0.64
N GLN A 135 -29.74 -9.34 0.42
CA GLN A 135 -30.34 -10.69 0.53
C GLN A 135 -29.32 -11.84 0.36
N LEU A 136 -28.14 -11.69 0.96
CA LEU A 136 -27.06 -12.70 1.02
C LEU A 136 -26.60 -13.19 -0.37
N PRO A 137 -26.13 -12.30 -1.27
CA PRO A 137 -25.52 -12.68 -2.54
C PRO A 137 -24.27 -13.53 -2.31
N THR A 138 -23.84 -14.30 -3.31
CA THR A 138 -22.59 -15.07 -3.22
C THR A 138 -21.40 -14.13 -3.08
N VAL A 139 -20.36 -14.50 -2.33
CA VAL A 139 -19.16 -13.67 -2.17
C VAL A 139 -17.89 -14.40 -2.62
N VAL A 140 -16.84 -13.61 -2.88
CA VAL A 140 -15.47 -14.11 -3.05
C VAL A 140 -14.73 -13.91 -1.73
N SER A 141 -14.17 -14.99 -1.16
CA SER A 141 -13.47 -14.96 0.13
C SER A 141 -12.08 -15.59 0.04
N ARG A 142 -11.18 -15.18 0.95
CA ARG A 142 -9.90 -15.86 1.14
C ARG A 142 -10.14 -17.27 1.69
N SER A 143 -9.37 -18.24 1.21
CA SER A 143 -9.46 -19.64 1.65
C SER A 143 -9.25 -19.83 3.15
N GLU A 144 -8.43 -18.99 3.75
CA GLU A 144 -8.06 -18.99 5.17
C GLU A 144 -9.28 -18.73 6.06
N ASN A 145 -10.28 -17.98 5.57
CA ASN A 145 -11.51 -17.71 6.34
C ASN A 145 -12.36 -18.98 6.54
N GLN A 146 -12.13 -20.04 5.76
CA GLN A 146 -12.87 -21.30 5.88
C GLN A 146 -12.51 -22.06 7.16
N SER A 147 -11.30 -21.86 7.73
CA SER A 147 -10.88 -22.53 8.96
C SER A 147 -11.57 -21.98 10.22
N ILE A 148 -12.17 -20.78 10.13
CA ILE A 148 -12.91 -20.16 11.23
C ILE A 148 -14.27 -20.88 11.36
N PRO A 149 -14.63 -21.50 12.50
CA PRO A 149 -15.75 -22.45 12.57
C PRO A 149 -17.11 -21.93 12.07
N VAL A 150 -17.54 -20.77 12.55
CA VAL A 150 -18.84 -20.18 12.16
C VAL A 150 -18.76 -19.50 10.80
N ILE A 151 -17.68 -18.77 10.53
CA ILE A 151 -17.50 -18.06 9.26
C ILE A 151 -17.37 -19.04 8.10
N GLY A 152 -16.60 -20.12 8.26
CA GLY A 152 -16.48 -21.20 7.28
C GLY A 152 -17.83 -21.85 6.96
N ALA A 153 -18.66 -22.11 7.96
CA ALA A 153 -20.02 -22.62 7.75
C ALA A 153 -20.91 -21.61 6.99
N LEU A 154 -20.78 -20.31 7.27
CA LEU A 154 -21.51 -19.25 6.55
C LEU A 154 -21.03 -19.09 5.10
N LEU A 155 -19.73 -19.23 4.84
CA LEU A 155 -19.15 -19.24 3.48
C LEU A 155 -19.65 -20.47 2.68
N GLU A 156 -19.71 -21.63 3.33
CA GLU A 156 -20.32 -22.85 2.76
C GLU A 156 -21.82 -22.64 2.47
N PHE A 157 -22.58 -22.10 3.44
CA PHE A 157 -24.00 -21.77 3.29
C PHE A 157 -24.26 -20.85 2.09
N ASN A 158 -23.39 -19.86 1.91
CA ASN A 158 -23.42 -18.88 0.83
C ASN A 158 -22.90 -19.45 -0.51
N GLN A 159 -22.30 -20.64 -0.51
CA GLN A 159 -21.60 -21.23 -1.65
C GLN A 159 -20.53 -20.30 -2.22
N SER A 160 -19.77 -19.62 -1.35
CA SER A 160 -18.76 -18.63 -1.72
C SER A 160 -17.64 -19.19 -2.60
N VAL A 161 -17.09 -18.35 -3.48
CA VAL A 161 -15.87 -18.69 -4.25
C VAL A 161 -14.66 -18.44 -3.36
N LEU A 162 -13.89 -19.48 -3.08
CA LEU A 162 -12.70 -19.42 -2.22
C LEU A 162 -11.43 -19.23 -3.04
N VAL A 163 -10.57 -18.32 -2.61
CA VAL A 163 -9.31 -17.98 -3.30
C VAL A 163 -8.15 -18.06 -2.33
N ASN A 164 -7.19 -18.95 -2.60
CA ASN A 164 -5.88 -18.89 -1.99
C ASN A 164 -4.98 -17.97 -2.84
N ARG A 165 -4.67 -16.79 -2.34
CA ARG A 165 -3.87 -15.79 -3.07
C ARG A 165 -2.43 -16.24 -3.31
N LYS A 166 -1.89 -17.14 -2.49
CA LYS A 166 -0.52 -17.68 -2.63
C LYS A 166 -0.43 -18.78 -3.69
N ASN A 167 -1.54 -19.47 -3.98
CA ASN A 167 -1.57 -20.57 -4.94
C ASN A 167 -2.10 -20.12 -6.33
N PRO A 168 -1.24 -20.07 -7.37
CA PRO A 168 -1.66 -19.64 -8.72
C PRO A 168 -2.81 -20.47 -9.31
N GLU A 169 -2.81 -21.77 -9.11
CA GLU A 169 -3.86 -22.67 -9.60
C GLU A 169 -5.19 -22.42 -8.88
N SER A 170 -5.15 -22.10 -7.58
CA SER A 170 -6.36 -21.68 -6.87
C SER A 170 -6.93 -20.38 -7.44
N ARG A 171 -6.08 -19.41 -7.83
CA ARG A 171 -6.53 -18.15 -8.44
C ARG A 171 -7.18 -18.41 -9.81
N LYS A 172 -6.56 -19.26 -10.64
CA LYS A 172 -7.12 -19.65 -11.95
C LYS A 172 -8.49 -20.32 -11.80
N ARG A 173 -8.61 -21.32 -10.90
CA ARG A 173 -9.89 -21.99 -10.62
C ARG A 173 -10.97 -21.01 -10.16
N ALA A 174 -10.63 -20.07 -9.29
CA ALA A 174 -11.57 -19.05 -8.83
C ALA A 174 -12.05 -18.16 -9.98
N VAL A 175 -11.16 -17.73 -10.88
CA VAL A 175 -11.53 -16.94 -12.07
C VAL A 175 -12.49 -17.71 -12.97
N VAL A 176 -12.23 -19.00 -13.21
CA VAL A 176 -13.12 -19.86 -14.01
C VAL A 176 -14.51 -19.95 -13.36
N GLN A 177 -14.57 -20.23 -12.05
CA GLN A 177 -15.84 -20.30 -11.32
C GLN A 177 -16.60 -18.96 -11.32
N ILE A 178 -15.90 -17.84 -11.16
CA ILE A 178 -16.50 -16.51 -11.23
C ILE A 178 -17.12 -16.32 -12.62
N LYS A 179 -16.36 -16.53 -13.71
CA LYS A 179 -16.88 -16.38 -15.07
C LYS A 179 -18.12 -17.25 -15.30
N GLU A 180 -18.04 -18.55 -14.98
CA GLU A 180 -19.15 -19.48 -15.15
C GLU A 180 -20.43 -19.02 -14.43
N ARG A 181 -20.30 -18.57 -13.18
CA ARG A 181 -21.44 -18.11 -12.37
C ARG A 181 -22.04 -16.81 -12.91
N LEU A 182 -21.18 -15.85 -13.28
CA LEU A 182 -21.62 -14.55 -13.76
C LEU A 182 -22.27 -14.60 -15.15
N THR A 183 -21.85 -15.54 -16.01
CA THR A 183 -22.44 -15.74 -17.34
C THR A 183 -23.61 -16.73 -17.35
N SER A 184 -24.09 -17.17 -16.18
CA SER A 184 -25.09 -18.23 -16.06
C SER A 184 -26.54 -17.80 -16.34
N ASN A 185 -26.75 -16.58 -16.84
CA ASN A 185 -28.05 -15.99 -17.16
C ASN A 185 -29.08 -16.09 -16.00
N GLY A 186 -28.61 -15.89 -14.77
CA GLY A 186 -29.40 -15.92 -13.55
C GLY A 186 -29.68 -17.30 -12.97
N TYR A 187 -29.02 -18.36 -13.44
CA TYR A 187 -29.02 -19.65 -12.76
C TYR A 187 -28.32 -19.55 -11.39
N TRP A 188 -27.19 -18.87 -11.32
CA TRP A 188 -26.53 -18.53 -10.06
C TRP A 188 -27.07 -17.21 -9.47
N PRO A 189 -27.14 -17.09 -8.13
CA PRO A 189 -27.44 -15.82 -7.48
C PRO A 189 -26.41 -14.74 -7.79
N GLN A 190 -26.81 -13.48 -7.59
CA GLN A 190 -25.92 -12.33 -7.70
C GLN A 190 -24.66 -12.53 -6.86
N MET A 191 -23.54 -12.00 -7.33
CA MET A 191 -22.27 -12.03 -6.62
C MET A 191 -21.91 -10.64 -6.12
N LEU A 192 -21.45 -10.54 -4.87
CA LEU A 192 -20.98 -9.30 -4.28
C LEU A 192 -19.46 -9.33 -4.16
N MET A 193 -18.82 -8.26 -4.64
CA MET A 193 -17.38 -8.10 -4.60
C MET A 193 -17.00 -6.69 -4.14
N PHE A 194 -15.92 -6.60 -3.36
CA PHE A 194 -15.22 -5.36 -3.08
C PHE A 194 -14.01 -5.27 -4.02
N PRO A 195 -14.10 -4.55 -5.15
CA PRO A 195 -13.07 -4.57 -6.18
C PRO A 195 -11.73 -3.96 -5.72
N GLU A 196 -11.70 -3.16 -4.67
CA GLU A 196 -10.46 -2.72 -3.99
C GLU A 196 -9.60 -3.91 -3.50
N GLY A 197 -10.25 -5.00 -3.08
CA GLY A 197 -9.59 -6.24 -2.64
C GLY A 197 -8.83 -6.14 -1.30
N THR A 198 -8.93 -4.99 -0.62
CA THR A 198 -8.42 -4.66 0.72
C THR A 198 -9.26 -3.53 1.32
N THR A 199 -9.14 -3.27 2.62
CA THR A 199 -9.80 -2.14 3.27
C THR A 199 -8.96 -0.86 3.21
N THR A 200 -9.64 0.29 3.12
CA THR A 200 -9.06 1.64 2.99
C THR A 200 -9.75 2.62 3.94
N ASN A 201 -9.18 3.82 4.10
CA ASN A 201 -9.79 4.89 4.90
C ASN A 201 -10.90 5.63 4.12
N GLY A 202 -11.20 5.23 2.88
CA GLY A 202 -12.28 5.80 2.07
C GLY A 202 -12.12 7.29 1.74
N THR A 203 -10.94 7.89 1.92
CA THR A 203 -10.69 9.27 1.48
C THR A 203 -10.33 9.37 0.00
N THR A 204 -9.89 8.26 -0.57
CA THR A 204 -9.73 8.05 -2.01
C THR A 204 -10.30 6.66 -2.37
N LEU A 205 -10.65 6.45 -3.63
CA LEU A 205 -10.85 5.08 -4.14
C LEU A 205 -9.53 4.59 -4.73
N ILE A 206 -9.03 3.49 -4.19
CA ILE A 206 -7.84 2.81 -4.73
C ILE A 206 -8.18 2.04 -6.01
N LYS A 207 -7.16 1.64 -6.78
CA LYS A 207 -7.34 0.96 -8.06
C LYS A 207 -8.12 -0.33 -7.89
N PHE A 208 -9.14 -0.51 -8.72
CA PHE A 208 -9.97 -1.70 -8.70
C PHE A 208 -9.26 -2.89 -9.35
N LYS A 209 -9.37 -4.06 -8.71
CA LYS A 209 -8.87 -5.31 -9.28
C LYS A 209 -9.83 -5.79 -10.36
N PRO A 210 -9.32 -6.31 -11.50
CA PRO A 210 -10.15 -6.68 -12.64
C PRO A 210 -11.06 -7.89 -12.38
N GLY A 211 -10.87 -8.63 -11.28
CA GLY A 211 -11.56 -9.90 -11.01
C GLY A 211 -13.09 -9.85 -11.10
N ALA A 212 -13.72 -8.75 -10.70
CA ALA A 212 -15.17 -8.54 -10.80
C ALA A 212 -15.64 -8.26 -12.24
N PHE A 213 -14.73 -7.84 -13.10
CA PHE A 213 -14.96 -7.29 -14.43
C PHE A 213 -14.55 -8.26 -15.55
N LEU A 214 -13.75 -9.29 -15.23
CA LEU A 214 -13.25 -10.31 -16.17
C LEU A 214 -14.32 -11.02 -17.01
N ALA A 215 -15.56 -11.08 -16.54
CA ALA A 215 -16.65 -11.75 -17.24
C ALA A 215 -17.33 -10.88 -18.31
N GLY A 216 -17.03 -9.58 -18.37
CA GLY A 216 -17.63 -8.66 -19.35
C GLY A 216 -19.16 -8.50 -19.20
N VAL A 217 -19.71 -8.83 -18.03
CA VAL A 217 -21.15 -8.71 -17.73
C VAL A 217 -21.45 -7.36 -17.07
N PRO A 218 -22.72 -6.90 -17.09
CA PRO A 218 -23.10 -5.69 -16.36
C PRO A 218 -22.84 -5.82 -14.86
N VAL A 219 -22.36 -4.73 -14.25
CA VAL A 219 -22.21 -4.62 -12.79
C VAL A 219 -23.13 -3.53 -12.25
N GLN A 220 -23.61 -3.68 -11.02
CA GLN A 220 -24.24 -2.58 -10.30
C GLN A 220 -23.25 -2.04 -9.26
N PRO A 221 -22.78 -0.80 -9.42
CA PRO A 221 -21.99 -0.15 -8.38
C PRO A 221 -22.85 0.15 -7.15
N VAL A 222 -22.31 -0.14 -5.97
CA VAL A 222 -22.96 0.09 -4.67
C VAL A 222 -22.02 0.88 -3.78
N LEU A 223 -22.48 2.05 -3.32
CA LEU A 223 -21.72 2.92 -2.44
C LEU A 223 -22.07 2.68 -0.98
N LEU A 224 -21.06 2.50 -0.13
CA LEU A 224 -21.22 2.48 1.32
C LEU A 224 -20.80 3.81 1.92
N HIS A 225 -21.72 4.42 2.67
CA HIS A 225 -21.44 5.64 3.42
C HIS A 225 -21.63 5.41 4.91
N TYR A 226 -20.68 5.90 5.70
CA TYR A 226 -20.77 5.95 7.16
C TYR A 226 -20.89 7.40 7.64
N PRO A 227 -22.10 8.01 7.57
CA PRO A 227 -22.33 9.42 7.92
C PRO A 227 -22.38 9.62 9.44
N ASN A 228 -21.35 9.17 10.14
CA ASN A 228 -21.23 9.21 11.58
C ASN A 228 -20.30 10.37 11.99
N LYS A 229 -20.63 11.06 13.09
CA LYS A 229 -19.77 12.12 13.63
C LYS A 229 -18.40 11.60 14.06
N LEU A 230 -18.37 10.37 14.57
CA LEU A 230 -17.15 9.65 14.93
C LEU A 230 -16.97 8.47 13.97
N ASP A 231 -15.79 8.41 13.37
CA ASP A 231 -15.42 7.42 12.38
C ASP A 231 -14.79 6.18 13.01
N THR A 232 -15.63 5.40 13.69
CA THR A 232 -15.18 4.24 14.46
C THR A 232 -15.17 2.94 13.66
N VAL A 233 -15.71 2.96 12.44
CA VAL A 233 -15.97 1.74 11.66
C VAL A 233 -14.73 1.31 10.87
N ARG A 234 -13.98 2.29 10.33
CA ARG A 234 -12.85 2.05 9.44
C ARG A 234 -11.75 1.23 10.10
N TRP A 235 -11.28 0.22 9.38
CA TRP A 235 -10.16 -0.63 9.75
C TRP A 235 -9.21 -0.76 8.57
N THR A 236 -8.03 -0.17 8.68
CA THR A 236 -7.03 -0.08 7.61
C THR A 236 -5.78 -0.91 7.90
N HIS A 237 -4.87 -0.97 6.91
CA HIS A 237 -3.59 -1.67 7.05
C HIS A 237 -2.78 -1.20 8.26
N ARG A 238 -2.73 0.12 8.48
CA ARG A 238 -2.02 0.74 9.60
C ARG A 238 -2.93 1.68 10.37
N GLY A 239 -2.74 1.77 11.69
CA GLY A 239 -3.51 2.63 12.60
C GLY A 239 -4.43 1.83 13.52
N THR A 240 -5.70 2.21 13.61
CA THR A 240 -6.68 1.58 14.51
C THR A 240 -6.85 0.09 14.18
N THR A 241 -6.62 -0.75 15.19
CA THR A 241 -6.75 -2.21 15.08
C THR A 241 -8.21 -2.63 14.93
N TRP A 242 -8.45 -3.87 14.46
CA TRP A 242 -9.82 -4.38 14.34
C TRP A 242 -10.54 -4.47 15.70
N VAL A 243 -9.81 -4.75 16.79
CA VAL A 243 -10.36 -4.81 18.15
C VAL A 243 -10.79 -3.42 18.62
N GLU A 244 -9.95 -2.42 18.39
CA GLU A 244 -10.26 -1.02 18.70
C GLU A 244 -11.44 -0.52 17.86
N ALA A 245 -11.47 -0.81 16.55
CA ALA A 245 -12.59 -0.46 15.68
C ALA A 245 -13.91 -1.09 16.17
N LEU A 246 -13.86 -2.38 16.57
CA LEU A 246 -15.03 -3.06 17.15
C LEU A 246 -15.45 -2.42 18.47
N TRP A 247 -14.49 -2.17 19.38
CA TRP A 247 -14.73 -1.54 20.68
C TRP A 247 -15.37 -0.16 20.50
N HIS A 248 -14.77 0.70 19.69
CA HIS A 248 -15.25 2.06 19.47
C HIS A 248 -16.61 2.08 18.79
N THR A 249 -16.85 1.22 17.80
CA THR A 249 -18.16 1.10 17.15
C THR A 249 -19.23 0.60 18.11
N CYS A 250 -18.94 -0.43 18.90
CA CYS A 250 -19.88 -0.99 19.86
C CYS A 250 -20.11 -0.09 21.09
N SER A 251 -19.18 0.82 21.37
CA SER A 251 -19.32 1.84 22.43
C SER A 251 -20.22 3.01 22.00
N GLN A 252 -20.48 3.18 20.70
CA GLN A 252 -21.45 4.17 20.23
C GLN A 252 -22.87 3.73 20.55
N LEU A 253 -23.77 4.68 20.85
CA LEU A 253 -25.19 4.37 21.05
C LEU A 253 -25.80 3.76 19.78
N TYR A 254 -25.42 4.25 18.62
CA TYR A 254 -25.81 3.71 17.32
C TYR A 254 -24.73 4.08 16.28
N THR A 255 -24.73 3.34 15.18
CA THR A 255 -23.90 3.60 14.00
C THR A 255 -24.79 3.61 12.78
N ASN A 256 -24.76 4.70 12.03
CA ASN A 256 -25.51 4.84 10.78
C ASN A 256 -24.70 4.33 9.60
N VAL A 257 -25.41 3.73 8.64
CA VAL A 257 -24.87 3.35 7.35
C VAL A 257 -25.90 3.68 6.27
N THR A 258 -25.41 4.18 5.13
CA THR A 258 -26.21 4.35 3.93
C THR A 258 -25.65 3.46 2.83
N VAL A 259 -26.52 2.65 2.25
CA VAL A 259 -26.24 1.83 1.06
C VAL A 259 -26.88 2.54 -0.12
N GLU A 260 -26.08 2.94 -1.10
CA GLU A 260 -26.54 3.67 -2.27
C GLU A 260 -26.28 2.86 -3.55
N TYR A 261 -27.36 2.46 -4.20
CA TYR A 261 -27.32 1.74 -5.47
C TYR A 261 -27.23 2.74 -6.62
N LEU A 262 -26.15 2.67 -7.40
CA LEU A 262 -26.04 3.40 -8.65
C LEU A 262 -26.78 2.66 -9.77
N PRO A 263 -27.07 3.34 -10.90
CA PRO A 263 -27.57 2.68 -12.09
C PRO A 263 -26.65 1.53 -12.53
N VAL A 264 -27.23 0.51 -13.17
CA VAL A 264 -26.46 -0.60 -13.72
C VAL A 264 -25.48 -0.08 -14.76
N TYR A 265 -24.21 -0.46 -14.59
CA TYR A 265 -23.15 -0.16 -15.54
C TYR A 265 -23.04 -1.33 -16.53
N THR A 266 -23.31 -1.03 -17.80
CA THR A 266 -23.16 -2.00 -18.89
C THR A 266 -21.86 -1.72 -19.62
N PRO A 267 -20.92 -2.69 -19.70
CA PRO A 267 -19.64 -2.45 -20.33
C PRO A 267 -19.78 -2.32 -21.85
N SER A 268 -19.03 -1.39 -22.42
CA SER A 268 -18.77 -1.27 -23.86
C SER A 268 -18.00 -2.48 -24.39
N GLN A 269 -17.84 -2.58 -25.72
CA GLN A 269 -17.05 -3.66 -26.31
C GLN A 269 -15.57 -3.57 -25.89
N GLU A 270 -15.00 -2.37 -25.89
CA GLU A 270 -13.62 -2.12 -25.43
C GLU A 270 -13.40 -2.57 -23.98
N GLU A 271 -14.34 -2.29 -23.09
CA GLU A 271 -14.28 -2.72 -21.68
C GLU A 271 -14.46 -4.23 -21.49
N LYS A 272 -15.17 -4.91 -22.40
CA LYS A 272 -15.25 -6.37 -22.39
C LYS A 272 -13.92 -7.00 -22.81
N ASP A 273 -13.22 -6.36 -23.74
CA ASP A 273 -11.94 -6.81 -24.26
C ASP A 273 -10.78 -6.43 -23.32
N ASP A 274 -10.90 -5.33 -22.57
CA ASP A 274 -9.97 -4.90 -21.51
C ASP A 274 -10.67 -4.76 -20.13
N PRO A 275 -10.59 -5.80 -19.29
CA PRO A 275 -11.15 -5.77 -17.93
C PRO A 275 -10.51 -4.74 -16.99
N ASN A 276 -9.29 -4.26 -17.27
CA ASN A 276 -8.67 -3.21 -16.45
C ASN A 276 -9.30 -1.86 -16.77
N LEU A 277 -9.51 -1.56 -18.06
CA LEU A 277 -10.26 -0.38 -18.50
C LEU A 277 -11.66 -0.36 -17.89
N TYR A 278 -12.36 -1.51 -17.90
CA TYR A 278 -13.67 -1.63 -17.25
C TYR A 278 -13.61 -1.32 -15.75
N ALA A 279 -12.64 -1.91 -15.05
CA ALA A 279 -12.45 -1.67 -13.61
C ALA A 279 -12.16 -0.19 -13.32
N ASP A 280 -11.29 0.45 -14.10
CA ASP A 280 -10.89 1.85 -13.95
C ASP A 280 -12.07 2.81 -14.23
N ASN A 281 -12.91 2.52 -15.23
CA ASN A 281 -14.08 3.35 -15.53
C ASN A 281 -15.15 3.25 -14.43
N VAL A 282 -15.40 2.05 -13.90
CA VAL A 282 -16.33 1.87 -12.78
C VAL A 282 -15.78 2.53 -11.51
N GLN A 283 -14.47 2.43 -11.25
CA GLN A 283 -13.81 3.15 -10.15
C GLN A 283 -14.01 4.66 -10.28
N LYS A 284 -13.73 5.25 -11.45
CA LYS A 284 -13.90 6.69 -11.72
C LYS A 284 -15.34 7.14 -11.54
N LEU A 285 -16.31 6.35 -12.00
CA LEU A 285 -17.73 6.63 -11.78
C LEU A 285 -18.09 6.66 -10.29
N MET A 286 -17.66 5.65 -9.54
CA MET A 286 -17.93 5.56 -8.10
C MET A 286 -17.23 6.70 -7.34
N ALA A 287 -15.97 6.99 -7.66
CA ALA A 287 -15.18 8.07 -7.06
C ALA A 287 -15.82 9.44 -7.30
N LYS A 288 -16.23 9.72 -8.54
CA LYS A 288 -16.95 10.94 -8.91
C LYS A 288 -18.25 11.10 -8.11
N THR A 289 -18.99 10.02 -7.92
CA THR A 289 -20.27 10.05 -7.19
C THR A 289 -20.05 10.24 -5.68
N LEU A 290 -18.99 9.66 -5.13
CA LEU A 290 -18.56 9.85 -3.74
C LEU A 290 -17.94 11.24 -3.48
N GLY A 291 -17.51 11.95 -4.52
CA GLY A 291 -16.79 13.22 -4.38
C GLY A 291 -15.36 13.06 -3.85
N ILE A 292 -14.72 11.91 -4.12
CA ILE A 292 -13.35 11.60 -3.69
C ILE A 292 -12.50 11.24 -4.92
N PRO A 293 -11.16 11.39 -4.87
CA PRO A 293 -10.31 11.07 -6.02
C PRO A 293 -10.22 9.55 -6.26
N ALA A 294 -10.24 9.17 -7.53
CA ALA A 294 -9.79 7.84 -7.98
C ALA A 294 -8.26 7.86 -8.10
N THR A 295 -7.59 6.80 -7.63
CA THR A 295 -6.13 6.74 -7.58
C THR A 295 -5.62 5.38 -8.03
N ASP A 296 -4.35 5.34 -8.45
CA ASP A 296 -3.64 4.12 -8.83
C ASP A 296 -2.98 3.40 -7.64
N HIS A 297 -3.44 3.67 -6.42
CA HIS A 297 -2.98 2.97 -5.23
C HIS A 297 -3.42 1.50 -5.26
N VAL A 298 -2.55 0.60 -4.82
CA VAL A 298 -2.80 -0.85 -4.74
C VAL A 298 -2.11 -1.41 -3.50
N MET A 299 -2.70 -2.45 -2.91
CA MET A 299 -1.99 -3.27 -1.92
C MET A 299 -1.37 -4.49 -2.61
N GLU A 300 -0.05 -4.46 -2.83
CA GLU A 300 0.74 -5.56 -3.36
C GLU A 300 1.28 -6.43 -2.22
N GLY A 301 0.67 -7.59 -2.01
CA GLY A 301 1.01 -8.43 -0.87
C GLY A 301 0.66 -7.74 0.45
N ARG A 302 1.68 -7.26 1.16
CA ARG A 302 1.56 -6.49 2.42
C ARG A 302 2.05 -5.05 2.30
N VAL A 303 2.48 -4.63 1.11
CA VAL A 303 3.08 -3.31 0.88
C VAL A 303 2.10 -2.42 0.13
N PRO A 304 1.75 -1.24 0.66
CA PRO A 304 0.97 -0.25 -0.07
C PRO A 304 1.84 0.36 -1.17
N THR A 305 1.34 0.36 -2.40
CA THR A 305 2.03 0.89 -3.57
C THR A 305 1.13 1.80 -4.40
N ARG A 306 1.71 2.57 -5.31
CA ARG A 306 1.09 3.31 -6.40
C ARG A 306 1.58 2.73 -7.72
N LYS A 307 0.67 2.53 -8.68
CA LYS A 307 1.03 2.14 -10.04
C LYS A 307 1.36 3.37 -10.87
N LEU A 308 2.49 3.35 -11.59
CA LEU A 308 2.93 4.38 -12.53
C LEU A 308 3.60 3.68 -13.71
N GLY A 309 3.14 3.88 -14.94
CA GLY A 309 3.80 3.28 -16.12
C GLY A 309 3.91 1.73 -16.15
N GLY A 310 3.15 1.01 -15.31
CA GLY A 310 3.31 -0.44 -15.13
C GLY A 310 4.19 -0.84 -13.93
N LEU A 311 4.96 0.11 -13.40
CA LEU A 311 5.78 -0.03 -12.19
C LEU A 311 4.93 0.01 -10.92
N SER A 312 5.48 -0.53 -9.83
CA SER A 312 4.81 -0.60 -8.51
C SER A 312 5.67 0.08 -7.45
N LEU A 313 5.32 1.33 -7.17
CA LEU A 313 6.08 2.22 -6.31
C LEU A 313 5.53 2.13 -4.88
N PRO A 314 6.28 1.65 -3.87
CA PRO A 314 5.85 1.70 -2.48
C PRO A 314 5.42 3.12 -2.06
N LEU A 315 4.40 3.25 -1.21
CA LEU A 315 4.01 4.56 -0.68
C LEU A 315 4.96 5.08 0.40
N GLU A 316 5.76 4.21 0.98
CA GLU A 316 6.75 4.55 1.99
C GLU A 316 8.10 3.92 1.61
N PRO A 317 9.23 4.62 1.80
CA PRO A 317 10.55 4.08 1.49
C PRO A 317 10.85 2.83 2.34
N PRO A 318 11.24 1.69 1.72
CA PRO A 318 11.61 0.46 2.43
C PRO A 318 12.64 0.69 3.54
N ALA A 319 13.60 1.59 3.29
CA ALA A 319 14.61 2.04 4.24
C ALA A 319 14.02 2.57 5.55
N ARG A 320 13.13 3.58 5.45
CA ARG A 320 12.51 4.22 6.61
C ARG A 320 11.59 3.27 7.36
N GLU A 321 10.84 2.43 6.64
CA GLU A 321 9.97 1.44 7.28
C GLU A 321 10.79 0.37 8.01
N THR A 322 11.91 -0.08 7.42
CA THR A 322 12.84 -1.01 8.07
C THR A 322 13.43 -0.41 9.33
N LEU A 323 13.97 0.81 9.27
CA LEU A 323 14.50 1.50 10.46
C LEU A 323 13.42 1.68 11.55
N SER A 324 12.19 2.05 11.16
CA SER A 324 11.06 2.14 12.10
C SER A 324 10.71 0.79 12.74
N LEU A 325 10.78 -0.31 11.99
CA LEU A 325 10.53 -1.65 12.50
C LEU A 325 11.62 -2.10 13.48
N LEU A 326 12.90 -1.81 13.18
CA LEU A 326 14.02 -2.09 14.09
C LEU A 326 13.85 -1.34 15.41
N HIS A 327 13.56 -0.04 15.37
CA HIS A 327 13.31 0.75 16.58
C HIS A 327 12.08 0.27 17.37
N LYS A 328 11.03 -0.19 16.68
CA LYS A 328 9.83 -0.77 17.34
C LYS A 328 10.12 -2.11 18.02
N ASP A 329 11.07 -2.89 17.52
CA ASP A 329 11.55 -4.12 18.17
C ASP A 329 12.46 -3.80 19.38
N GLY A 330 12.72 -2.52 19.64
CA GLY A 330 13.46 -2.04 20.80
C GLY A 330 14.95 -1.79 20.53
N LEU A 331 15.42 -1.96 19.29
CA LEU A 331 16.80 -1.67 18.94
C LEU A 331 17.06 -0.18 19.03
N ARG A 332 18.13 0.20 19.74
CA ARG A 332 18.70 1.55 19.73
C ARG A 332 19.70 1.69 18.59
N GLU A 333 20.13 2.92 18.30
CA GLU A 333 21.05 3.23 17.19
C GLU A 333 22.29 2.34 17.16
N PHE A 334 22.96 2.12 18.30
CA PHE A 334 24.12 1.21 18.41
C PHE A 334 23.78 -0.25 18.07
N GLU A 335 22.58 -0.72 18.40
CA GLU A 335 22.14 -2.09 18.08
C GLU A 335 21.78 -2.24 16.60
N VAL A 336 21.22 -1.17 16.00
CA VAL A 336 21.02 -1.07 14.55
C VAL A 336 22.37 -1.08 13.82
N GLU A 337 23.35 -0.32 14.30
CA GLU A 337 24.70 -0.30 13.76
C GLU A 337 25.35 -1.69 13.83
N ALA A 338 25.28 -2.36 14.98
CA ALA A 338 25.79 -3.72 15.15
C ALA A 338 25.10 -4.75 14.23
N ALA A 339 23.79 -4.58 13.99
CA ALA A 339 23.04 -5.41 13.04
C ALA A 339 23.50 -5.18 11.59
N LEU A 340 23.73 -3.93 11.20
CA LEU A 340 24.26 -3.57 9.89
C LEU A 340 25.69 -4.10 9.68
N SER A 341 26.54 -4.04 10.71
CA SER A 341 27.89 -4.63 10.66
C SER A 341 27.83 -6.15 10.47
N LYS A 342 26.94 -6.86 11.17
CA LYS A 342 26.75 -8.31 10.93
C LYS A 342 26.30 -8.61 9.50
N ILE A 343 25.45 -7.76 8.93
CA ILE A 343 25.01 -7.89 7.55
C ILE A 343 26.19 -7.74 6.59
N ILE A 344 27.04 -6.72 6.77
CA ILE A 344 28.16 -6.47 5.87
C ILE A 344 29.22 -7.56 5.99
N ASP A 345 29.54 -7.99 7.22
CA ASP A 345 30.47 -9.10 7.49
C ASP A 345 30.00 -10.38 6.79
N ARG A 346 28.69 -10.68 6.85
CA ARG A 346 28.13 -11.83 6.15
C ARG A 346 28.25 -11.68 4.64
N CYS A 347 27.96 -10.51 4.08
CA CYS A 347 28.06 -10.28 2.64
C CYS A 347 29.49 -10.46 2.12
N GLN A 348 30.49 -10.18 2.95
CA GLN A 348 31.92 -10.37 2.65
C GLN A 348 32.42 -11.80 2.93
N SER A 349 31.60 -12.65 3.54
CA SER A 349 31.93 -14.06 3.84
C SER A 349 31.43 -15.03 2.77
N GLU A 350 31.89 -16.29 2.82
CA GLU A 350 31.40 -17.38 1.95
C GLU A 350 29.90 -17.72 2.12
N GLN A 351 29.23 -17.16 3.15
CA GLN A 351 27.81 -17.42 3.44
C GLN A 351 26.84 -16.69 2.49
N GLY A 352 27.36 -15.82 1.61
CA GLY A 352 26.61 -15.19 0.53
C GLY A 352 25.72 -14.02 0.96
N TRP A 353 25.20 -13.32 -0.05
CA TRP A 353 24.50 -12.04 0.07
C TRP A 353 22.97 -12.13 0.07
N ARG A 354 22.40 -13.34 -0.10
CA ARG A 354 20.95 -13.58 -0.01
C ARG A 354 20.58 -14.24 1.31
N ALA A 355 19.57 -13.72 1.99
CA ALA A 355 19.06 -14.29 3.22
C ALA A 355 17.56 -14.57 3.16
N GLY A 356 17.14 -15.70 3.74
CA GLY A 356 15.73 -15.95 4.03
C GLY A 356 15.28 -15.28 5.33
N VAL A 357 13.98 -15.30 5.62
CA VAL A 357 13.42 -14.73 6.86
C VAL A 357 14.09 -15.27 8.13
N ASP A 358 14.35 -16.59 8.16
CA ASP A 358 14.92 -17.27 9.34
C ASP A 358 16.39 -16.92 9.56
N GLU A 359 17.09 -16.54 8.50
CA GLU A 359 18.48 -16.08 8.57
C GLU A 359 18.58 -14.57 8.80
N LEU A 360 17.56 -13.80 8.36
CA LEU A 360 17.51 -12.36 8.51
C LEU A 360 17.25 -11.93 9.96
N ALA A 361 16.38 -12.65 10.68
CA ALA A 361 16.07 -12.35 12.08
C ALA A 361 17.30 -12.26 13.00
N PRO A 362 18.20 -13.27 13.05
CA PRO A 362 19.39 -13.20 13.90
C PRO A 362 20.41 -12.15 13.44
N LEU A 363 20.51 -11.88 12.13
CA LEU A 363 21.38 -10.82 11.60
C LEU A 363 20.95 -9.45 12.10
N LEU A 364 19.65 -9.16 12.03
CA LEU A 364 19.07 -7.91 12.47
C LEU A 364 18.85 -7.83 13.99
N GLY A 365 19.25 -8.85 14.75
CA GLY A 365 19.03 -8.89 16.21
C GLY A 365 17.56 -8.91 16.61
N LEU A 366 16.68 -9.34 15.72
CA LEU A 366 15.23 -9.32 15.93
C LEU A 366 14.79 -10.49 16.80
N THR A 367 13.93 -10.19 17.76
CA THR A 367 13.35 -11.21 18.64
C THR A 367 12.14 -11.90 18.01
N ASP A 368 11.44 -11.21 17.10
CA ASP A 368 10.25 -11.69 16.43
C ASP A 368 10.48 -12.04 14.94
N ARG A 369 10.19 -13.30 14.59
CA ARG A 369 10.17 -13.79 13.21
C ARG A 369 9.21 -13.00 12.32
N GLN A 370 8.11 -12.46 12.85
CA GLN A 370 7.17 -11.70 12.02
C GLN A 370 7.73 -10.35 11.61
N THR A 371 8.52 -9.68 12.45
CA THR A 371 9.23 -8.45 12.10
C THR A 371 10.22 -8.70 10.96
N ALA A 372 11.03 -9.76 11.05
CA ALA A 372 11.94 -10.16 9.97
C ALA A 372 11.20 -10.48 8.66
N ALA A 373 10.05 -11.16 8.75
CA ALA A 373 9.21 -11.47 7.58
C ALA A 373 8.58 -10.22 6.94
N LYS A 374 8.33 -9.16 7.72
CA LYS A 374 7.86 -7.88 7.19
C LYS A 374 8.99 -7.17 6.45
N ILE A 375 10.17 -7.05 7.07
CA ILE A 375 11.34 -6.40 6.47
C ILE A 375 11.73 -7.09 5.16
N CYS A 376 11.83 -8.43 5.15
CA CYS A 376 12.11 -9.19 3.93
C CYS A 376 11.10 -8.86 2.81
N GLY A 377 9.81 -8.75 3.14
CA GLY A 377 8.74 -8.42 2.21
C GLY A 377 8.75 -6.98 1.67
N LEU A 378 9.51 -6.06 2.27
CA LEU A 378 9.69 -4.70 1.75
C LEU A 378 10.63 -4.69 0.54
N TYR A 379 11.67 -5.52 0.57
CA TYR A 379 12.72 -5.55 -0.45
C TYR A 379 12.51 -6.66 -1.48
N SER A 380 11.84 -7.77 -1.13
CA SER A 380 11.66 -8.91 -2.03
C SER A 380 10.21 -9.42 -2.04
N LYS A 381 9.75 -9.84 -3.22
CA LYS A 381 8.51 -10.60 -3.38
C LYS A 381 8.73 -12.10 -3.12
N ASP A 382 9.98 -12.55 -3.16
CA ASP A 382 10.40 -13.92 -2.89
C ASP A 382 10.78 -14.09 -1.42
N ASP A 383 10.86 -15.33 -0.93
CA ASP A 383 11.24 -15.64 0.45
C ASP A 383 12.72 -15.33 0.78
N LYS A 384 13.48 -14.77 -0.17
CA LYS A 384 14.89 -14.37 -0.02
C LYS A 384 15.09 -12.90 -0.39
N VAL A 385 15.86 -12.19 0.42
CA VAL A 385 16.22 -10.78 0.24
C VAL A 385 17.72 -10.61 0.01
N ASP A 386 18.10 -9.61 -0.79
CA ASP A 386 19.48 -9.15 -0.90
C ASP A 386 19.84 -8.31 0.33
N LEU A 387 20.77 -8.82 1.13
CA LEU A 387 21.21 -8.18 2.37
C LEU A 387 21.89 -6.84 2.13
N ARG A 388 22.52 -6.65 0.96
CA ARG A 388 23.21 -5.40 0.61
C ARG A 388 22.23 -4.26 0.39
N GLN A 389 21.07 -4.56 -0.20
CA GLN A 389 19.99 -3.58 -0.33
C GLN A 389 19.49 -3.11 1.04
N ILE A 390 19.33 -4.03 2.00
CA ILE A 390 18.96 -3.67 3.37
C ILE A 390 20.06 -2.79 3.99
N TYR A 391 21.32 -3.21 3.91
CA TYR A 391 22.45 -2.47 4.47
C TYR A 391 22.52 -1.04 3.92
N LEU A 392 22.64 -0.89 2.60
CA LEU A 392 22.83 0.42 1.97
C LEU A 392 21.63 1.34 2.21
N SER A 393 20.41 0.80 2.08
CA SER A 393 19.20 1.61 2.24
C SER A 393 18.94 2.02 3.69
N VAL A 394 19.23 1.17 4.68
CA VAL A 394 19.03 1.53 6.10
C VAL A 394 20.14 2.46 6.57
N THR A 395 21.39 2.21 6.17
CA THR A 395 22.52 3.07 6.52
C THR A 395 22.36 4.49 5.96
N SER A 396 21.84 4.62 4.73
CA SER A 396 21.64 5.94 4.12
C SER A 396 20.60 6.80 4.84
N VAL A 397 19.60 6.18 5.49
CA VAL A 397 18.56 6.91 6.24
C VAL A 397 18.82 6.98 7.75
N SER A 398 19.75 6.18 8.29
CA SER A 398 20.07 6.14 9.72
C SER A 398 21.11 7.18 10.12
N GLY A 399 21.94 7.65 9.17
CA GLY A 399 23.03 8.60 9.44
C GLY A 399 24.18 8.00 10.25
N LEU A 400 24.27 6.67 10.35
CA LEU A 400 25.29 5.96 11.15
C LEU A 400 26.68 5.96 10.51
N LEU A 401 26.78 6.15 9.19
CA LEU A 401 28.04 6.20 8.46
C LEU A 401 28.17 7.54 7.74
N GLY A 402 29.39 8.09 7.77
CA GLY A 402 29.75 9.24 6.94
C GLY A 402 29.63 8.89 5.45
N PHE A 403 29.28 9.89 4.65
CA PHE A 403 28.97 9.75 3.23
C PHE A 403 30.05 9.01 2.43
N LYS A 404 31.30 9.47 2.52
CA LYS A 404 32.48 8.85 1.89
C LYS A 404 32.69 7.38 2.29
N SER A 405 32.39 7.03 3.54
CA SER A 405 32.49 5.66 4.02
C SER A 405 31.37 4.77 3.45
N LEU A 406 30.16 5.31 3.30
CA LEU A 406 29.03 4.59 2.68
C LEU A 406 29.34 4.25 1.22
N LEU A 407 29.86 5.23 0.46
CA LEU A 407 30.26 5.06 -0.94
C LEU A 407 31.32 3.96 -1.06
N HIS A 408 32.44 4.09 -0.34
CA HIS A 408 33.51 3.10 -0.37
C HIS A 408 33.00 1.68 -0.01
N THR A 409 32.12 1.56 0.98
CA THR A 409 31.51 0.25 1.32
C THR A 409 30.60 -0.28 0.21
N ALA A 410 29.86 0.58 -0.48
CA ALA A 410 28.99 0.17 -1.57
C ALA A 410 29.78 -0.34 -2.79
N PHE A 411 30.85 0.36 -3.17
CA PHE A 411 31.76 -0.05 -4.25
C PHE A 411 32.54 -1.33 -3.93
N THR A 412 32.94 -1.52 -2.67
CA THR A 412 33.66 -2.74 -2.27
C THR A 412 32.78 -4.00 -2.20
N VAL A 413 31.49 -3.85 -1.90
CA VAL A 413 30.57 -4.99 -1.67
C VAL A 413 29.75 -5.39 -2.91
N SER A 414 29.90 -4.63 -4.00
CA SER A 414 29.10 -4.81 -5.22
C SER A 414 29.91 -5.36 -6.38
N SER A 415 29.87 -6.68 -6.56
CA SER A 415 30.41 -7.41 -7.72
C SER A 415 29.38 -8.35 -8.36
N ALA A 416 28.08 -7.97 -8.36
CA ALA A 416 26.96 -8.84 -8.72
C ALA A 416 26.03 -8.24 -9.81
N PRO A 417 25.28 -9.08 -10.56
CA PRO A 417 24.56 -8.70 -11.80
C PRO A 417 23.30 -7.81 -11.65
N SER A 418 22.89 -7.44 -10.44
CA SER A 418 21.78 -6.49 -10.18
C SER A 418 22.26 -5.12 -9.70
N VAL A 419 23.58 -4.93 -9.67
CA VAL A 419 24.23 -3.64 -9.45
C VAL A 419 24.83 -3.25 -10.80
N CYS A 420 24.41 -2.11 -11.35
CA CYS A 420 25.09 -1.55 -12.50
C CYS A 420 26.32 -0.83 -11.97
N ARG A 421 27.49 -1.45 -12.15
CA ARG A 421 28.77 -0.81 -11.86
C ARG A 421 29.33 -0.30 -13.17
N VAL A 422 29.55 1.00 -13.23
CA VAL A 422 30.12 1.69 -14.37
C VAL A 422 31.44 2.29 -13.91
N ASP A 423 32.52 1.54 -14.17
CA ASP A 423 33.89 2.02 -14.02
C ASP A 423 34.34 2.48 -15.41
N LEU A 424 34.62 3.78 -15.57
CA LEU A 424 35.09 4.33 -16.85
C LEU A 424 36.57 4.70 -16.76
N GLU A 425 37.37 4.12 -17.65
CA GLU A 425 38.72 4.60 -17.96
C GLU A 425 38.69 6.02 -18.56
N PRO A 426 39.79 6.78 -18.57
CA PRO A 426 39.80 8.19 -18.91
C PRO A 426 39.35 8.41 -20.37
N GLN A 427 38.58 9.48 -20.62
CA GLN A 427 38.03 9.85 -21.94
C GLN A 427 36.87 8.97 -22.45
N CYS A 428 36.17 8.27 -21.57
CA CYS A 428 35.01 7.45 -21.94
C CYS A 428 33.68 8.22 -21.89
N LEU A 429 32.70 7.74 -22.67
CA LEU A 429 31.29 8.17 -22.66
C LEU A 429 30.40 6.98 -22.30
N CYS A 430 29.53 7.13 -21.30
CA CYS A 430 28.57 6.10 -20.90
C CYS A 430 27.15 6.65 -20.75
N ARG A 431 26.16 5.82 -21.08
CA ARG A 431 24.75 6.03 -20.74
C ARG A 431 24.26 4.81 -19.96
N VAL A 432 23.63 5.08 -18.82
CA VAL A 432 23.14 4.07 -17.89
C VAL A 432 21.65 4.28 -17.69
N ASP A 433 20.84 3.35 -18.21
CA ASP A 433 19.39 3.35 -18.02
C ASP A 433 19.05 2.21 -17.04
N LEU A 434 18.45 2.53 -15.88
CA LEU A 434 18.16 1.53 -14.84
C LEU A 434 16.67 1.31 -14.59
N GLU A 435 16.29 0.03 -14.49
CA GLU A 435 14.99 -0.41 -13.98
C GLU A 435 14.82 -0.08 -12.47
N PRO A 436 13.59 -0.08 -11.90
CA PRO A 436 13.35 0.42 -10.55
C PRO A 436 13.93 -0.52 -9.49
N ARG A 437 14.36 0.04 -8.37
CA ARG A 437 15.02 -0.68 -7.25
C ARG A 437 16.43 -1.20 -7.57
N CYS A 438 17.07 -0.66 -8.59
CA CYS A 438 18.46 -0.93 -8.90
C CYS A 438 19.40 -0.10 -8.02
N LEU A 439 20.60 -0.64 -7.81
CA LEU A 439 21.73 0.11 -7.27
C LEU A 439 22.65 0.45 -8.45
N CYS A 440 22.90 1.74 -8.68
CA CYS A 440 23.91 2.23 -9.60
C CYS A 440 25.14 2.65 -8.82
N LEU A 441 26.30 2.22 -9.29
CA LEU A 441 27.59 2.64 -8.79
C LEU A 441 28.36 3.18 -10.00
N VAL A 442 28.63 4.48 -10.02
CA VAL A 442 29.36 5.12 -11.10
C VAL A 442 30.68 5.63 -10.54
N ASP A 443 31.79 5.11 -11.06
CA ASP A 443 33.15 5.48 -10.69
C ASP A 443 33.84 5.99 -11.97
N LEU A 444 34.09 7.30 -12.04
CA LEU A 444 34.63 7.93 -13.24
C LEU A 444 36.08 8.37 -13.04
N GLU A 445 37.00 7.78 -13.80
CA GLU A 445 38.37 8.31 -13.95
C GLU A 445 38.37 9.65 -14.73
N PRO A 446 39.45 10.44 -14.69
CA PRO A 446 39.44 11.83 -15.14
C PRO A 446 39.02 11.99 -16.60
N ARG A 447 38.26 13.06 -16.90
CA ARG A 447 37.78 13.40 -18.26
C ARG A 447 36.72 12.47 -18.84
N CYS A 448 35.93 11.81 -18.00
CA CYS A 448 34.80 10.98 -18.44
C CYS A 448 33.48 11.77 -18.50
N LEU A 449 32.56 11.29 -19.35
CA LEU A 449 31.18 11.78 -19.45
C LEU A 449 30.20 10.63 -19.16
N CYS A 450 29.32 10.79 -18.18
CA CYS A 450 28.27 9.82 -17.86
C CYS A 450 26.86 10.44 -17.88
N LEU A 451 25.90 9.72 -18.46
CA LEU A 451 24.47 10.01 -18.38
C LEU A 451 23.81 8.89 -17.59
N VAL A 452 23.11 9.21 -16.51
CA VAL A 452 22.43 8.22 -15.67
C VAL A 452 20.95 8.57 -15.58
N ASP A 453 20.13 7.73 -16.19
CA ASP A 453 18.67 7.83 -16.15
C ASP A 453 18.17 6.79 -15.14
N LEU A 454 17.63 7.25 -14.00
CA LEU A 454 17.13 6.36 -12.95
C LEU A 454 15.61 6.31 -12.92
N GLU A 455 15.07 5.09 -13.03
CA GLU A 455 13.69 4.82 -12.63
C GLU A 455 13.53 4.85 -11.08
N PRO A 456 12.30 5.00 -10.56
CA PRO A 456 12.03 5.26 -9.14
C PRO A 456 12.64 4.26 -8.16
N TRP A 457 13.01 4.74 -6.97
CA TRP A 457 13.61 3.95 -5.87
C TRP A 457 14.97 3.35 -6.18
N CYS A 458 15.64 3.82 -7.24
CA CYS A 458 17.04 3.52 -7.44
C CYS A 458 17.90 4.26 -6.41
N LEU A 459 18.96 3.58 -5.96
CA LEU A 459 20.05 4.20 -5.24
C LEU A 459 21.19 4.39 -6.24
N CYS A 460 21.57 5.64 -6.53
CA CYS A 460 22.75 5.92 -7.34
C CYS A 460 23.82 6.55 -6.48
N LEU A 461 24.98 5.92 -6.48
CA LEU A 461 26.18 6.37 -5.80
C LEU A 461 27.19 6.72 -6.89
N VAL A 462 27.63 7.97 -6.92
CA VAL A 462 28.54 8.45 -7.95
C VAL A 462 29.78 9.03 -7.29
N ASP A 463 30.93 8.55 -7.73
CA ASP A 463 32.25 9.00 -7.34
C ASP A 463 32.96 9.52 -8.59
N LEU A 464 33.38 10.79 -8.58
CA LEU A 464 33.98 11.45 -9.74
C LEU A 464 35.40 11.93 -9.43
N GLU A 465 36.37 11.43 -10.19
CA GLU A 465 37.70 12.01 -10.25
C GLU A 465 37.71 13.35 -11.05
N PRO A 466 38.77 14.18 -10.95
CA PRO A 466 38.81 15.52 -11.51
C PRO A 466 38.50 15.58 -13.02
N TRP A 467 37.87 16.67 -13.46
CA TRP A 467 37.52 16.93 -14.87
C TRP A 467 36.43 16.03 -15.45
N CYS A 468 35.65 15.33 -14.64
CA CYS A 468 34.50 14.56 -15.08
C CYS A 468 33.25 15.43 -15.27
N LEU A 469 32.37 15.00 -16.17
CA LEU A 469 31.03 15.53 -16.36
C LEU A 469 30.00 14.41 -16.19
N CYS A 470 29.00 14.61 -15.35
CA CYS A 470 27.91 13.65 -15.26
C CYS A 470 26.55 14.34 -15.11
N LEU A 471 25.57 13.81 -15.85
CA LEU A 471 24.19 14.26 -15.89
C LEU A 471 23.32 13.14 -15.34
N VAL A 472 22.51 13.43 -14.32
CA VAL A 472 21.64 12.43 -13.70
C VAL A 472 20.20 12.92 -13.75
N ASP A 473 19.35 12.11 -14.36
CA ASP A 473 17.91 12.31 -14.40
C ASP A 473 17.24 11.32 -13.44
N LEU A 474 16.48 11.86 -12.47
CA LEU A 474 15.96 11.11 -11.34
C LEU A 474 14.43 11.14 -11.31
N GLU A 475 13.81 10.00 -11.64
CA GLU A 475 12.39 9.79 -11.39
C GLU A 475 12.09 9.76 -9.87
N PRO A 476 10.82 9.96 -9.44
CA PRO A 476 10.43 10.18 -8.06
C PRO A 476 10.97 9.14 -7.08
N TRP A 477 11.37 9.59 -5.89
CA TRP A 477 11.84 8.73 -4.78
C TRP A 477 13.17 8.01 -5.01
N CYS A 478 13.94 8.42 -6.01
CA CYS A 478 15.35 8.05 -6.10
C CYS A 478 16.16 8.69 -4.96
N LEU A 479 17.19 7.96 -4.54
CA LEU A 479 18.22 8.49 -3.66
C LEU A 479 19.52 8.53 -4.45
N CYS A 480 20.04 9.72 -4.69
CA CYS A 480 21.35 9.87 -5.33
C CYS A 480 22.31 10.60 -4.39
N LEU A 481 23.50 10.03 -4.30
CA LEU A 481 24.59 10.45 -3.43
C LEU A 481 25.83 10.62 -4.34
N VAL A 482 26.33 11.85 -4.47
CA VAL A 482 27.51 12.17 -5.31
C VAL A 482 28.67 12.72 -4.47
N ASP A 483 29.86 12.12 -4.62
CA ASP A 483 31.14 12.68 -4.16
C ASP A 483 31.87 13.25 -5.38
N LEU A 484 32.37 14.48 -5.27
CA LEU A 484 32.97 15.21 -6.38
C LEU A 484 34.38 15.68 -6.02
N GLU A 485 35.40 15.08 -6.63
CA GLU A 485 36.77 15.58 -6.56
C GLU A 485 36.92 16.91 -7.35
N PRO A 486 37.97 17.72 -7.12
CA PRO A 486 38.10 19.07 -7.66
C PRO A 486 37.95 19.15 -9.19
N TRP A 487 37.39 20.25 -9.69
CA TRP A 487 37.23 20.52 -11.13
C TRP A 487 36.18 19.66 -11.86
N CYS A 488 35.24 19.06 -11.15
CA CYS A 488 34.11 18.35 -11.75
C CYS A 488 32.96 19.31 -12.13
N LEU A 489 32.22 18.95 -13.19
CA LEU A 489 30.99 19.61 -13.60
C LEU A 489 29.82 18.63 -13.48
N TRP A 490 28.72 19.06 -12.88
CA TRP A 490 27.59 18.18 -12.58
C TRP A 490 26.24 18.84 -12.82
N ARG A 491 25.26 18.07 -13.31
CA ARG A 491 23.85 18.48 -13.38
C ARG A 491 22.91 17.37 -12.92
N VAL A 492 21.93 17.73 -12.08
CA VAL A 492 20.80 16.84 -11.71
C VAL A 492 19.49 17.49 -12.07
N ASP A 493 18.63 16.70 -12.70
CA ASP A 493 17.22 17.03 -12.87
C ASP A 493 16.41 16.07 -11.93
N LEU A 494 15.68 16.63 -10.95
CA LEU A 494 14.93 15.85 -9.94
C LEU A 494 13.42 15.95 -10.13
N GLU A 495 12.75 14.81 -10.39
CA GLU A 495 11.29 14.70 -10.26
C GLU A 495 10.84 14.68 -8.77
N PRO A 496 9.54 14.91 -8.46
CA PRO A 496 9.06 15.17 -7.11
C PRO A 496 9.40 14.05 -6.11
N TRP A 497 9.67 14.42 -4.86
CA TRP A 497 9.93 13.50 -3.75
C TRP A 497 11.27 12.76 -3.76
N CYS A 498 12.20 13.17 -4.62
CA CYS A 498 13.58 12.71 -4.56
C CYS A 498 14.31 13.26 -3.32
N LEU A 499 15.23 12.46 -2.77
CA LEU A 499 16.16 12.86 -1.72
C LEU A 499 17.57 12.83 -2.28
N TRP A 500 18.29 13.92 -2.14
CA TRP A 500 19.61 14.06 -2.71
C TRP A 500 20.60 14.69 -1.73
N ARG A 501 21.83 14.20 -1.73
CA ARG A 501 22.95 14.75 -0.97
C ARG A 501 24.21 14.76 -1.82
N VAL A 502 24.91 15.90 -1.83
CA VAL A 502 26.19 16.04 -2.53
C VAL A 502 27.22 16.76 -1.68
N ASP A 503 28.41 16.19 -1.68
CA ASP A 503 29.60 16.70 -1.03
C ASP A 503 30.56 17.14 -2.16
N LEU A 504 30.95 18.43 -2.17
CA LEU A 504 31.74 19.07 -3.24
C LEU A 504 33.13 19.46 -2.74
N GLU A 505 34.19 18.86 -3.29
CA GLU A 505 35.57 19.32 -3.09
C GLU A 505 35.86 20.62 -3.89
N PRO A 506 36.92 21.40 -3.58
CA PRO A 506 37.14 22.74 -4.10
C PRO A 506 37.12 22.81 -5.64
N TRP A 507 36.64 23.93 -6.19
CA TRP A 507 36.61 24.21 -7.65
C TRP A 507 35.59 23.40 -8.46
N CYS A 508 34.60 22.79 -7.83
CA CYS A 508 33.51 22.09 -8.51
C CYS A 508 32.35 23.03 -8.88
N LEU A 509 31.63 22.68 -9.95
CA LEU A 509 30.40 23.35 -10.41
C LEU A 509 29.23 22.37 -10.43
N CYS A 510 28.16 22.69 -9.69
CA CYS A 510 26.95 21.88 -9.59
C CYS A 510 25.69 22.68 -10.02
N LEU A 511 24.88 22.10 -10.91
CA LEU A 511 23.57 22.59 -11.34
C LEU A 511 22.49 21.64 -10.85
N VAL A 512 21.46 22.16 -10.19
CA VAL A 512 20.37 21.33 -9.63
C VAL A 512 19.03 21.94 -10.01
N ASP A 513 18.23 21.20 -10.77
CA ASP A 513 16.86 21.56 -11.14
C ASP A 513 15.89 20.72 -10.29
N LEU A 514 15.13 21.35 -9.37
CA LEU A 514 14.23 20.66 -8.43
C LEU A 514 12.75 20.86 -8.76
N GLU A 515 12.06 19.79 -9.15
CA GLU A 515 10.58 19.75 -9.15
C GLU A 515 10.01 19.70 -7.71
N PRO A 516 8.73 20.04 -7.47
CA PRO A 516 8.15 20.26 -6.15
C PRO A 516 8.35 19.07 -5.18
N TRP A 517 8.51 19.35 -3.88
CA TRP A 517 8.62 18.35 -2.80
C TRP A 517 9.94 17.58 -2.73
N CYS A 518 10.98 18.03 -3.44
CA CYS A 518 12.33 17.51 -3.33
C CYS A 518 13.07 18.05 -2.10
N LEU A 519 13.94 17.22 -1.51
CA LEU A 519 14.86 17.62 -0.42
C LEU A 519 16.30 17.46 -0.90
N CYS A 520 17.04 18.57 -0.83
CA CYS A 520 18.41 18.69 -1.31
C CYS A 520 19.33 19.12 -0.15
N LEU A 521 20.44 18.40 0.04
CA LEU A 521 21.53 18.73 0.97
C LEU A 521 22.82 18.94 0.17
N VAL A 522 23.47 20.10 0.31
CA VAL A 522 24.71 20.43 -0.40
C VAL A 522 25.77 20.87 0.58
N ASP A 523 26.87 20.12 0.67
CA ASP A 523 28.04 20.45 1.47
C ASP A 523 29.14 20.99 0.53
N LEU A 524 29.51 22.29 0.66
CA LEU A 524 30.43 22.99 -0.26
C LEU A 524 31.78 23.32 0.41
N GLU A 525 32.88 22.70 -0.05
CA GLU A 525 34.25 23.12 0.28
C GLU A 525 34.66 24.42 -0.46
N PRO A 526 35.69 25.16 0.00
CA PRO A 526 36.05 26.47 -0.52
C PRO A 526 36.19 26.53 -2.03
N TRP A 527 35.78 27.63 -2.66
CA TRP A 527 35.88 27.88 -4.11
C TRP A 527 34.92 27.08 -5.00
N CYS A 528 33.90 26.45 -4.42
CA CYS A 528 32.82 25.81 -5.19
C CYS A 528 31.74 26.82 -5.64
N LEU A 529 31.08 26.50 -6.77
CA LEU A 529 29.92 27.21 -7.29
C LEU A 529 28.73 26.25 -7.43
N CYS A 530 27.59 26.59 -6.84
CA CYS A 530 26.35 25.81 -6.94
C CYS A 530 25.19 26.70 -7.41
N LEU A 531 24.50 26.28 -8.48
CA LEU A 531 23.25 26.90 -8.95
C LEU A 531 22.10 25.92 -8.66
N VAL A 532 21.08 26.40 -7.95
CA VAL A 532 19.89 25.60 -7.61
C VAL A 532 18.65 26.32 -8.11
N ASP A 533 17.88 25.67 -8.99
CA ASP A 533 16.55 26.13 -9.40
C ASP A 533 15.48 25.39 -8.58
N LEU A 534 14.65 26.15 -7.87
CA LEU A 534 13.68 25.63 -6.91
C LEU A 534 12.24 25.93 -7.36
N GLU A 535 11.50 24.88 -7.70
CA GLU A 535 10.05 24.94 -7.74
C GLU A 535 9.43 25.05 -6.32
N PRO A 536 8.16 25.48 -6.20
CA PRO A 536 7.50 25.63 -4.89
C PRO A 536 7.49 24.33 -4.07
N TRP A 537 7.63 24.45 -2.74
CA TRP A 537 7.61 23.35 -1.76
C TRP A 537 8.85 22.43 -1.71
N CYS A 538 9.92 22.80 -2.40
CA CYS A 538 11.24 22.22 -2.23
C CYS A 538 11.95 22.75 -0.98
N LEU A 539 12.83 21.94 -0.38
CA LEU A 539 13.72 22.37 0.70
C LEU A 539 15.17 22.07 0.30
N CYS A 540 16.01 23.09 0.25
CA CYS A 540 17.45 22.97 0.02
C CYS A 540 18.19 23.49 1.26
N LEU A 541 19.05 22.65 1.84
CA LEU A 541 19.97 23.04 2.91
C LEU A 541 21.38 23.02 2.36
N VAL A 542 22.07 24.16 2.46
CA VAL A 542 23.43 24.33 1.92
C VAL A 542 24.36 24.68 3.08
N ASP A 543 25.41 23.88 3.28
CA ASP A 543 26.52 24.19 4.19
C ASP A 543 27.66 24.81 3.37
N LEU A 544 28.13 26.00 3.80
CA LEU A 544 29.05 26.84 3.04
C LEU A 544 30.34 27.07 3.82
N GLU A 545 31.45 26.55 3.29
CA GLU A 545 32.78 26.99 3.70
C GLU A 545 33.14 28.38 3.11
N PRO A 546 34.19 29.06 3.64
CA PRO A 546 34.60 30.36 3.11
C PRO A 546 34.96 30.30 1.62
N TRP A 547 34.64 31.36 0.86
CA TRP A 547 34.94 31.49 -0.58
C TRP A 547 34.08 30.64 -1.52
N CYS A 548 33.00 30.02 -1.03
CA CYS A 548 31.96 29.39 -1.84
C CYS A 548 30.92 30.41 -2.35
N LEU A 549 30.28 30.13 -3.48
CA LEU A 549 29.14 30.89 -3.98
C LEU A 549 27.98 29.93 -4.31
N CYS A 550 26.82 30.14 -3.68
CA CYS A 550 25.59 29.44 -4.00
C CYS A 550 24.54 30.45 -4.48
N LEU A 551 23.98 30.23 -5.67
CA LEU A 551 22.89 31.02 -6.23
C LEU A 551 21.65 30.14 -6.29
N VAL A 552 20.58 30.58 -5.64
CA VAL A 552 19.30 29.89 -5.60
C VAL A 552 18.30 30.73 -6.39
N ASP A 553 17.78 30.20 -7.50
CA ASP A 553 16.65 30.77 -8.21
C ASP A 553 15.36 30.17 -7.65
N LEU A 554 14.36 31.02 -7.45
CA LEU A 554 13.08 30.65 -6.85
C LEU A 554 11.98 31.05 -7.82
N GLU A 555 11.30 30.06 -8.41
CA GLU A 555 10.13 30.36 -9.21
C GLU A 555 9.03 30.97 -8.32
N PRO A 556 8.50 32.16 -8.65
CA PRO A 556 7.51 32.83 -7.82
C PRO A 556 6.19 32.06 -7.84
N SER A 557 5.86 31.43 -6.70
CA SER A 557 4.48 31.05 -6.43
C SER A 557 3.61 32.31 -6.36
N VAL A 558 2.62 32.39 -7.26
CA VAL A 558 1.57 33.39 -7.25
C VAL A 558 0.95 33.45 -5.85
N CYS A 559 1.21 34.54 -5.14
CA CYS A 559 0.56 34.86 -3.87
C CYS A 559 -0.92 35.17 -4.12
N VAL A 560 -1.81 34.31 -3.63
CA VAL A 560 -3.09 34.69 -2.97
C VAL A 560 -3.36 33.73 -1.82
#